data_AF-A0A2N2T9R6-F1
#
_entry.id   AF-A0A2N2T9R6-F1
#
_cell.length_a   1.000
_cell.length_b   1.000
_cell.length_c   1.000
_cell.angle_alpha   90.00
_cell.angle_beta   90.00
_cell.angle_gamma   90.00
#
_symmetry.space_group_name_H-M   'P 1'
#
loop_
_entity.id
_entity.type
_entity.pdbx_description
1 polymer ?
#
loop_
_entity_poly.entity_id
_entity_poly.type
_entity_poly.pdbx_seq_one_letter_code
_entity_poly.pdbx_strand_id
1 'polypeptide(L)'
;MTTAQRVVVDPITRIEGHLRIEAETDASGKITSAYSAGTMVRGIEIILRGRDPRDAWAFAQRICGVCTLVHGIASVRSVEDALHRAIPSYSIPANAELIRNLMIAAQYVHDHVMHFYHLHALDWVDVVSALKADPKATSTLAQSLSSYSKSSPGYFADVQKKVKTFVEQGQLGIFANAYWGHPGYKLPPEANLMVVAHYLDALAWQRDVVKLHAIFGGKNPHPNFVVGGVPSAISVHTSGGGQSATALNMVGLQTVQNVITKMREFVDQVYVPDTLAIAGFYKDWGSRGEGLGNFLSFGDLPSKGFWDPDSYLIPRGVILNRDLSTIHPIDLDADNEIQEFVSHSW
;
A
#
# COMPACT_ATOMS: atom_id res chain seq x y z
N MET A 1 -8.59 29.15 -34.84
CA MET A 1 -7.75 28.02 -34.37
C MET A 1 -7.86 27.99 -32.86
N THR A 2 -8.54 27.00 -32.30
CA THR A 2 -8.65 26.82 -30.84
C THR A 2 -7.32 26.33 -30.33
N THR A 3 -6.60 27.17 -29.58
CA THR A 3 -5.27 26.88 -29.06
C THR A 3 -5.37 25.82 -27.97
N ALA A 4 -4.73 24.66 -28.18
CA ALA A 4 -4.56 23.65 -27.14
C ALA A 4 -3.85 24.26 -25.93
N GLN A 5 -4.32 23.96 -24.72
CA GLN A 5 -3.68 24.39 -23.48
C GLN A 5 -2.87 23.23 -22.90
N ARG A 6 -1.67 23.53 -22.39
CA ARG A 6 -0.82 22.56 -21.71
C ARG A 6 -0.88 22.78 -20.22
N VAL A 7 -1.26 21.74 -19.49
CA VAL A 7 -1.29 21.71 -18.03
C VAL A 7 -0.09 20.89 -17.55
N VAL A 8 0.64 21.43 -16.59
CA VAL A 8 1.81 20.78 -15.99
C VAL A 8 1.56 20.64 -14.51
N VAL A 9 1.69 19.43 -13.98
CA VAL A 9 1.66 19.16 -12.55
C VAL A 9 3.00 18.56 -12.15
N ASP A 10 3.83 19.41 -11.56
CA ASP A 10 5.19 19.12 -11.12
C ASP A 10 5.52 20.00 -9.91
N PRO A 11 5.60 19.45 -8.69
CA PRO A 11 5.56 18.01 -8.39
C PRO A 11 4.15 17.42 -8.37
N ILE A 12 4.04 16.13 -8.71
CA ILE A 12 2.93 15.31 -8.22
C ILE A 12 3.19 15.01 -6.75
N THR A 13 2.33 15.49 -5.86
CA THR A 13 2.42 15.25 -4.41
C THR A 13 1.53 14.08 -4.00
N ARG A 14 1.67 13.62 -2.73
CA ARG A 14 0.95 12.46 -2.18
C ARG A 14 1.17 11.17 -2.97
N ILE A 15 2.37 11.00 -3.52
CA ILE A 15 2.90 9.75 -4.06
C ILE A 15 4.27 9.47 -3.43
N GLU A 16 4.81 8.28 -3.66
CA GLU A 16 6.22 8.02 -3.40
C GLU A 16 7.09 8.50 -4.58
N GLY A 17 8.26 9.05 -4.29
CA GLY A 17 9.24 9.45 -5.30
C GLY A 17 8.91 10.75 -6.04
N HIS A 18 9.37 10.82 -7.30
CA HIS A 18 9.32 12.02 -8.13
C HIS A 18 8.65 11.72 -9.48
N LEU A 19 7.53 12.38 -9.73
CA LEU A 19 6.75 12.24 -10.96
C LEU A 19 6.34 13.62 -11.46
N ARG A 20 6.42 13.77 -12.77
CA ARG A 20 5.88 14.88 -13.54
C ARG A 20 4.80 14.36 -14.47
N ILE A 21 3.60 14.94 -14.40
CA ILE A 21 2.54 14.71 -15.37
C ILE A 21 2.29 15.98 -16.17
N GLU A 22 2.22 15.81 -17.49
CA GLU A 22 1.78 16.87 -18.39
C GLU A 22 0.56 16.40 -19.17
N ALA A 23 -0.37 17.31 -19.42
CA ALA A 23 -1.55 17.03 -20.21
C ALA A 23 -1.81 18.15 -21.21
N GLU A 24 -2.22 17.78 -22.41
CA GLU A 24 -2.78 18.70 -23.39
C GLU A 24 -4.30 18.63 -23.31
N THR A 25 -4.97 19.77 -23.37
CA THR A 25 -6.42 19.86 -23.34
C THR A 25 -6.99 20.56 -24.58
N ASP A 26 -8.17 20.14 -24.97
CA ASP A 26 -9.00 20.89 -25.92
C ASP A 26 -9.62 22.13 -25.26
N ALA A 27 -10.33 22.93 -26.07
CA ALA A 27 -10.98 24.16 -25.59
C ALA A 27 -12.08 23.93 -24.52
N SER A 28 -12.57 22.69 -24.35
CA SER A 28 -13.53 22.33 -23.30
C SER A 28 -12.85 21.90 -22.00
N GLY A 29 -11.51 21.81 -21.99
CA GLY A 29 -10.73 21.30 -20.86
C GLY A 29 -10.61 19.78 -20.84
N LYS A 30 -11.07 19.06 -21.88
CA LYS A 30 -10.90 17.60 -21.97
C LYS A 30 -9.46 17.29 -22.34
N ILE A 31 -8.83 16.37 -21.59
CA ILE A 31 -7.48 15.90 -21.87
C ILE A 31 -7.47 15.11 -23.19
N THR A 32 -6.61 15.51 -24.12
CA THR A 32 -6.40 14.86 -25.43
C THR A 32 -5.10 14.07 -25.50
N SER A 33 -4.12 14.41 -24.66
CA SER A 33 -2.85 13.68 -24.53
C SER A 33 -2.31 13.86 -23.12
N ALA A 34 -1.65 12.82 -22.60
CA ALA A 34 -1.03 12.83 -21.29
C ALA A 34 0.38 12.23 -21.37
N TYR A 35 1.31 12.80 -20.63
CA TYR A 35 2.72 12.42 -20.60
C TYR A 35 3.11 12.15 -19.15
N SER A 36 3.76 11.00 -18.91
CA SER A 36 4.22 10.57 -17.60
C SER A 36 5.73 10.47 -17.61
N ALA A 37 6.39 11.24 -16.74
CA ALA A 37 7.85 11.26 -16.64
C ALA A 37 8.29 11.03 -15.20
N GLY A 38 8.94 9.88 -14.96
CA GLY A 38 9.67 9.65 -13.71
C GLY A 38 10.90 10.57 -13.65
N THR A 39 11.00 11.40 -12.62
CA THR A 39 12.01 12.46 -12.54
C THR A 39 13.16 12.10 -11.57
N MET A 40 13.41 10.80 -11.37
CA MET A 40 14.51 10.31 -10.53
C MET A 40 15.09 8.99 -11.03
N VAL A 41 16.38 8.74 -10.76
CA VAL A 41 17.06 7.46 -10.99
C VAL A 41 18.14 7.24 -9.92
N ARG A 42 18.37 5.99 -9.52
CA ARG A 42 19.42 5.61 -8.53
C ARG A 42 20.36 4.48 -9.00
N GLY A 43 19.93 3.63 -9.94
CA GLY A 43 20.77 2.58 -10.52
C GLY A 43 21.06 1.39 -9.60
N ILE A 44 20.05 0.88 -8.87
CA ILE A 44 20.22 -0.28 -7.97
C ILE A 44 20.73 -1.52 -8.72
N GLU A 45 20.29 -1.74 -9.95
CA GLU A 45 20.75 -2.84 -10.82
C GLU A 45 22.25 -2.80 -11.07
N ILE A 46 22.81 -1.60 -11.24
CA ILE A 46 24.26 -1.39 -11.43
C ILE A 46 24.99 -1.63 -10.11
N ILE A 47 24.44 -1.11 -9.00
CA ILE A 47 25.02 -1.24 -7.64
C ILE A 47 25.10 -2.70 -7.18
N LEU A 48 24.19 -3.55 -7.65
CA LEU A 48 24.13 -4.98 -7.32
C LEU A 48 25.19 -5.82 -8.05
N ARG A 49 25.80 -5.33 -9.13
CA ARG A 49 26.83 -6.07 -9.87
C ARG A 49 28.03 -6.38 -8.97
N GLY A 50 28.45 -7.65 -8.95
CA GLY A 50 29.60 -8.12 -8.17
C GLY A 50 29.36 -8.20 -6.66
N ARG A 51 28.14 -7.94 -6.17
CA ARG A 51 27.77 -8.17 -4.76
C ARG A 51 27.55 -9.66 -4.51
N ASP A 52 27.73 -10.08 -3.26
CA ASP A 52 27.33 -11.42 -2.85
C ASP A 52 25.79 -11.55 -2.97
N PRO A 53 25.26 -12.61 -3.62
CA PRO A 53 23.82 -12.81 -3.74
C PRO A 53 23.09 -12.84 -2.39
N ARG A 54 23.76 -13.25 -1.31
CA ARG A 54 23.18 -13.27 0.05
C ARG A 54 22.91 -11.88 0.61
N ASP A 55 23.63 -10.87 0.12
CA ASP A 55 23.47 -9.47 0.52
C ASP A 55 22.51 -8.69 -0.39
N ALA A 56 22.17 -9.24 -1.56
CA ALA A 56 21.41 -8.53 -2.59
C ALA A 56 20.08 -7.95 -2.08
N TRP A 57 19.37 -8.69 -1.22
CA TRP A 57 18.10 -8.26 -0.64
C TRP A 57 18.25 -6.97 0.14
N ALA A 58 19.37 -6.77 0.83
CA ALA A 58 19.58 -5.59 1.66
C ALA A 58 19.69 -4.34 0.79
N PHE A 59 20.29 -4.44 -0.39
CA PHE A 59 20.38 -3.34 -1.36
C PHE A 59 19.05 -3.14 -2.11
N ALA A 60 18.49 -4.21 -2.68
CA ALA A 60 17.23 -4.16 -3.43
C ALA A 60 16.08 -3.61 -2.58
N GLN A 61 16.01 -3.97 -1.29
CA GLN A 61 14.99 -3.47 -0.39
C GLN A 61 14.99 -1.93 -0.25
N ARG A 62 16.13 -1.26 -0.48
CA ARG A 62 16.20 0.21 -0.43
C ARG A 62 15.68 0.87 -1.71
N ILE A 63 15.18 0.10 -2.68
CA ILE A 63 14.41 0.66 -3.80
C ILE A 63 13.23 1.47 -3.25
N CYS A 64 12.48 1.01 -2.25
CA CYS A 64 11.36 1.80 -1.74
C CYS A 64 11.13 1.59 -0.24
N GLY A 65 10.82 2.67 0.47
CA GLY A 65 10.46 2.65 1.89
C GLY A 65 8.95 2.58 2.17
N VAL A 66 8.10 2.74 1.14
CA VAL A 66 6.65 2.57 1.23
C VAL A 66 6.30 1.10 1.09
N CYS A 67 6.54 0.50 -0.08
CA CYS A 67 6.43 -0.95 -0.32
C CYS A 67 7.65 -1.71 0.25
N THR A 68 8.03 -1.39 1.48
CA THR A 68 9.35 -1.62 2.08
C THR A 68 9.80 -3.08 2.18
N LEU A 69 8.87 -4.03 2.01
CA LEU A 69 9.12 -5.46 2.11
C LEU A 69 9.47 -6.08 0.75
N VAL A 70 8.77 -5.66 -0.31
CA VAL A 70 8.56 -6.49 -1.51
C VAL A 70 9.85 -6.72 -2.30
N HIS A 71 10.71 -5.71 -2.44
CA HIS A 71 11.97 -5.86 -3.17
C HIS A 71 12.97 -6.77 -2.46
N GLY A 72 12.95 -6.80 -1.12
CA GLY A 72 13.79 -7.72 -0.35
C GLY A 72 13.30 -9.16 -0.50
N ILE A 73 11.98 -9.40 -0.43
CA ILE A 73 11.39 -10.72 -0.68
C ILE A 73 11.66 -11.19 -2.11
N ALA A 74 11.42 -10.34 -3.11
CA ALA A 74 11.69 -10.67 -4.51
C ALA A 74 13.15 -11.04 -4.71
N SER A 75 14.09 -10.25 -4.17
CA SER A 75 15.52 -10.54 -4.24
C SER A 75 15.88 -11.86 -3.57
N VAL A 76 15.34 -12.16 -2.38
CA VAL A 76 15.59 -13.44 -1.71
C VAL A 76 15.05 -14.60 -2.55
N ARG A 77 13.81 -14.51 -3.04
CA ARG A 77 13.20 -15.54 -3.91
C ARG A 77 13.99 -15.74 -5.20
N SER A 78 14.49 -14.69 -5.85
CA SER A 78 15.32 -14.81 -7.05
C SER A 78 16.63 -15.56 -6.80
N VAL A 79 17.29 -15.30 -5.66
CA VAL A 79 18.52 -16.02 -5.29
C VAL A 79 18.21 -17.47 -4.94
N GLU A 80 17.13 -17.71 -4.21
CA GLU A 80 16.67 -19.05 -3.84
C GLU A 80 16.28 -19.88 -5.06
N ASP A 81 15.64 -19.27 -6.06
CA ASP A 81 15.32 -19.94 -7.32
C ASP A 81 16.58 -20.38 -8.06
N ALA A 82 17.58 -19.50 -8.18
CA ALA A 82 18.87 -19.86 -8.76
C ALA A 82 19.56 -21.01 -8.00
N LEU A 83 19.49 -21.00 -6.66
CA LEU A 83 20.02 -22.08 -5.83
C LEU A 83 19.26 -23.39 -6.00
N HIS A 84 17.93 -23.35 -6.09
CA HIS A 84 17.10 -24.53 -6.32
C HIS A 84 17.38 -25.17 -7.68
N ARG A 85 17.54 -24.36 -8.73
CA ARG A 85 17.95 -24.82 -10.07
C ARG A 85 19.36 -25.45 -10.07
N ALA A 86 20.27 -24.95 -9.24
CA ALA A 86 21.65 -25.44 -9.16
C ALA A 86 21.86 -26.60 -8.18
N ILE A 87 21.04 -26.71 -7.14
CA ILE A 87 21.20 -27.65 -6.02
C ILE A 87 19.86 -28.38 -5.80
N PRO A 88 19.70 -29.62 -6.29
CA PRO A 88 18.42 -30.34 -6.24
C PRO A 88 17.83 -30.56 -4.84
N SER A 89 18.66 -30.55 -3.80
CA SER A 89 18.24 -30.70 -2.40
C SER A 89 17.89 -29.39 -1.71
N TYR A 90 18.06 -28.25 -2.37
CA TYR A 90 17.78 -26.94 -1.79
C TYR A 90 16.28 -26.76 -1.59
N SER A 91 15.89 -26.47 -0.35
CA SER A 91 14.49 -26.24 0.02
C SER A 91 14.41 -25.18 1.13
N ILE A 92 13.24 -24.54 1.23
CA ILE A 92 12.95 -23.55 2.26
C ILE A 92 12.06 -24.19 3.32
N PRO A 93 12.37 -24.03 4.62
CA PRO A 93 11.50 -24.52 5.68
C PRO A 93 10.10 -23.90 5.60
N ALA A 94 9.05 -24.72 5.78
CA ALA A 94 7.66 -24.26 5.69
C ALA A 94 7.34 -23.07 6.62
N ASN A 95 7.93 -23.03 7.83
CA ASN A 95 7.75 -21.90 8.74
C ASN A 95 8.31 -20.59 8.18
N ALA A 96 9.38 -20.63 7.39
CA ALA A 96 9.93 -19.44 6.77
C ALA A 96 9.00 -18.91 5.67
N GLU A 97 8.42 -19.78 4.86
CA GLU A 97 7.40 -19.39 3.86
C GLU A 97 6.17 -18.78 4.53
N LEU A 98 5.67 -19.38 5.61
CA LEU A 98 4.54 -18.84 6.37
C LEU A 98 4.85 -17.46 6.96
N ILE A 99 6.04 -17.28 7.55
CA ILE A 99 6.44 -15.98 8.09
C ILE A 99 6.55 -14.93 6.98
N ARG A 100 7.13 -15.28 5.83
CA ARG A 100 7.20 -14.38 4.66
C ARG A 100 5.80 -14.00 4.18
N ASN A 101 4.88 -14.95 4.08
CA ASN A 101 3.48 -14.67 3.72
C ASN A 101 2.79 -13.75 4.74
N LEU A 102 3.01 -13.96 6.05
CA LEU A 102 2.49 -13.06 7.08
C LEU A 102 3.04 -11.64 6.94
N MET A 103 4.34 -11.49 6.66
CA MET A 103 4.95 -10.19 6.41
C MET A 103 4.39 -9.54 5.12
N ILE A 104 4.25 -10.29 4.04
CA ILE A 104 3.69 -9.81 2.76
C ILE A 104 2.25 -9.34 2.98
N ALA A 105 1.39 -10.16 3.58
CA ALA A 105 0.01 -9.81 3.86
C ALA A 105 -0.11 -8.58 4.79
N ALA A 106 0.76 -8.48 5.80
CA ALA A 106 0.82 -7.32 6.67
C ALA A 106 1.23 -6.04 5.91
N GLN A 107 2.19 -6.13 4.98
CA GLN A 107 2.54 -5.03 4.09
C GLN A 107 1.36 -4.61 3.21
N TYR A 108 0.64 -5.55 2.58
CA TYR A 108 -0.55 -5.24 1.78
C TYR A 108 -1.57 -4.41 2.57
N VAL A 109 -1.91 -4.86 3.78
CA VAL A 109 -2.90 -4.16 4.62
C VAL A 109 -2.40 -2.79 5.06
N HIS A 110 -1.15 -2.69 5.53
CA HIS A 110 -0.57 -1.41 5.96
C HIS A 110 -0.52 -0.41 4.81
N ASP A 111 0.04 -0.81 3.67
CA ASP A 111 0.26 0.05 2.50
C ASP A 111 -1.09 0.54 1.93
N HIS A 112 -2.07 -0.35 1.77
CA HIS A 112 -3.37 0.02 1.19
C HIS A 112 -4.16 0.98 2.11
N VAL A 113 -4.16 0.74 3.42
CA VAL A 113 -4.81 1.66 4.37
C VAL A 113 -4.08 3.01 4.37
N MET A 114 -2.75 3.02 4.35
CA MET A 114 -1.98 4.26 4.32
C MET A 114 -2.16 5.04 3.03
N HIS A 115 -2.18 4.36 1.89
CA HIS A 115 -2.49 4.94 0.59
C HIS A 115 -3.88 5.57 0.61
N PHE A 116 -4.91 4.83 1.03
CA PHE A 116 -6.28 5.34 1.04
C PHE A 116 -6.38 6.63 1.85
N TYR A 117 -5.96 6.65 3.12
CA TYR A 117 -6.14 7.84 3.95
C TYR A 117 -5.14 8.94 3.63
N HIS A 118 -3.84 8.64 3.57
CA HIS A 118 -2.78 9.67 3.62
C HIS A 118 -2.30 10.11 2.24
N LEU A 119 -2.58 9.32 1.21
CA LEU A 119 -2.22 9.66 -0.17
C LEU A 119 -3.46 10.05 -0.97
N HIS A 120 -4.56 9.31 -0.85
CA HIS A 120 -5.68 9.42 -1.78
C HIS A 120 -6.93 10.15 -1.23
N ALA A 121 -7.26 10.01 0.05
CA ALA A 121 -8.54 10.48 0.60
C ALA A 121 -8.77 11.99 0.42
N LEU A 122 -7.70 12.78 0.45
CA LEU A 122 -7.78 14.24 0.28
C LEU A 122 -8.09 14.68 -1.16
N ASP A 123 -8.25 13.77 -2.11
CA ASP A 123 -8.87 14.07 -3.42
C ASP A 123 -10.41 14.02 -3.36
N TRP A 124 -10.95 13.38 -2.32
CA TRP A 124 -12.38 13.08 -2.16
C TRP A 124 -13.01 13.76 -0.93
N VAL A 125 -12.18 14.15 0.04
CA VAL A 125 -12.60 14.66 1.35
C VAL A 125 -12.18 16.12 1.50
N ASP A 126 -13.17 17.00 1.67
CA ASP A 126 -12.95 18.42 1.94
C ASP A 126 -12.79 18.65 3.45
N VAL A 127 -11.54 18.84 3.89
CA VAL A 127 -11.17 19.05 5.30
C VAL A 127 -11.80 20.34 5.86
N VAL A 128 -11.96 21.38 5.05
CA VAL A 128 -12.55 22.65 5.50
C VAL A 128 -14.05 22.52 5.65
N SER A 129 -14.71 21.77 4.76
CA SER A 129 -16.15 21.47 4.85
C SER A 129 -16.50 20.71 6.14
N ALA A 130 -15.61 19.86 6.66
CA ALA A 130 -15.79 19.15 7.93
C ALA A 130 -16.04 20.08 9.15
N LEU A 131 -15.59 21.34 9.08
CA LEU A 131 -15.85 22.34 10.12
C LEU A 131 -17.32 22.76 10.23
N LYS A 132 -18.13 22.46 9.21
CA LYS A 132 -19.56 22.76 9.15
C LYS A 132 -20.44 21.60 9.61
N ALA A 133 -19.85 20.44 9.89
CA ALA A 133 -20.58 19.23 10.25
C ALA A 133 -21.26 19.34 11.62
N ASP A 134 -22.41 18.70 11.78
CA ASP A 134 -22.96 18.38 13.10
C ASP A 134 -22.30 17.09 13.63
N PRO A 135 -21.55 17.14 14.76
CA PRO A 135 -20.94 15.94 15.34
C PRO A 135 -21.94 14.84 15.72
N LYS A 136 -23.18 15.19 16.07
CA LYS A 136 -24.22 14.21 16.39
C LYS A 136 -24.69 13.50 15.12
N ALA A 137 -24.95 14.25 14.05
CA ALA A 137 -25.29 13.67 12.75
C ALA A 137 -24.14 12.81 12.18
N THR A 138 -22.89 13.27 12.36
CA THR A 138 -21.69 12.51 12.00
C THR A 138 -21.62 11.19 12.76
N SER A 139 -21.91 11.20 14.06
CA SER A 139 -22.00 10.00 14.90
C SER A 139 -23.06 9.03 14.42
N THR A 140 -24.27 9.52 14.11
CA THR A 140 -25.34 8.69 13.55
C THR A 140 -24.94 8.08 12.19
N LEU A 141 -24.30 8.86 11.31
CA LEU A 141 -23.80 8.37 10.03
C LEU A 141 -22.77 7.24 10.25
N ALA A 142 -21.74 7.48 11.05
CA ALA A 142 -20.69 6.49 11.31
C ALA A 142 -21.25 5.17 11.89
N GLN A 143 -22.18 5.26 12.85
CA GLN A 143 -22.83 4.09 13.45
C GLN A 143 -23.77 3.36 12.49
N SER A 144 -24.31 4.04 11.48
CA SER A 144 -25.12 3.40 10.44
C SER A 144 -24.28 2.60 9.44
N LEU A 145 -23.00 2.92 9.30
CA LEU A 145 -22.08 2.32 8.34
C LEU A 145 -21.23 1.21 8.96
N SER A 146 -20.94 1.28 10.26
CA SER A 146 -19.98 0.40 10.90
C SER A 146 -20.19 0.25 12.41
N SER A 147 -19.65 -0.84 12.98
CA SER A 147 -19.54 -1.08 14.42
C SER A 147 -18.28 -0.49 15.06
N TYR A 148 -17.55 0.37 14.36
CA TYR A 148 -16.33 1.00 14.89
C TYR A 148 -16.60 1.77 16.19
N SER A 149 -15.80 1.47 17.22
CA SER A 149 -16.06 1.93 18.59
C SER A 149 -15.88 3.44 18.79
N LYS A 150 -15.02 4.09 17.98
CA LYS A 150 -14.81 5.53 18.03
C LYS A 150 -15.81 6.27 17.14
N SER A 151 -17.06 6.29 17.57
CA SER A 151 -18.16 6.85 16.80
C SER A 151 -19.11 7.73 17.61
N SER A 152 -18.70 8.18 18.81
CA SER A 152 -19.55 9.01 19.67
C SER A 152 -19.63 10.47 19.18
N PRO A 153 -20.71 11.22 19.49
CA PRO A 153 -20.79 12.64 19.15
C PRO A 153 -19.65 13.46 19.77
N GLY A 154 -19.23 13.12 20.99
CA GLY A 154 -18.12 13.77 21.67
C GLY A 154 -16.79 13.55 20.93
N TYR A 155 -16.54 12.33 20.44
CA TYR A 155 -15.35 12.04 19.64
C TYR A 155 -15.27 12.93 18.39
N PHE A 156 -16.34 13.00 17.61
CA PHE A 156 -16.36 13.84 16.41
C PHE A 156 -16.29 15.34 16.72
N ALA A 157 -16.88 15.79 17.84
CA ALA A 157 -16.76 17.18 18.28
C ALA A 157 -15.31 17.54 18.65
N ASP A 158 -14.59 16.62 19.31
CA ASP A 158 -13.17 16.80 19.65
C ASP A 158 -12.29 16.84 18.39
N VAL A 159 -12.54 15.94 17.42
CA VAL A 159 -11.85 15.97 16.12
C VAL A 159 -12.13 17.30 15.39
N GLN A 160 -13.39 17.70 15.29
CA GLN A 160 -13.77 18.96 14.64
C GLN A 160 -13.10 20.16 15.31
N LYS A 161 -13.08 20.21 16.65
CA LYS A 161 -12.40 21.25 17.42
C LYS A 161 -10.89 21.28 17.12
N LYS A 162 -10.25 20.11 17.02
CA LYS A 162 -8.83 20.00 16.66
C LYS A 162 -8.55 20.55 15.27
N VAL A 163 -9.36 20.19 14.27
CA VAL A 163 -9.24 20.73 12.90
C VAL A 163 -9.49 22.23 12.89
N LYS A 164 -10.53 22.70 13.59
CA LYS A 164 -10.87 24.12 13.69
C LYS A 164 -9.71 24.93 14.26
N THR A 165 -9.11 24.45 15.35
CA THR A 165 -7.97 25.10 16.00
C THR A 165 -6.79 25.24 15.04
N PHE A 166 -6.50 24.18 14.27
CA PHE A 166 -5.43 24.18 13.28
C PHE A 166 -5.69 25.16 12.14
N VAL A 167 -6.95 25.29 11.70
CA VAL A 167 -7.36 26.27 10.68
C VAL A 167 -7.28 27.70 11.19
N GLU A 168 -7.79 27.97 12.40
CA GLU A 168 -7.80 29.31 13.01
C GLU A 168 -6.40 29.83 13.33
N GLN A 169 -5.43 28.93 13.57
CA GLN A 169 -4.02 29.31 13.76
C GLN A 169 -3.35 29.82 12.47
N GLY A 170 -3.96 29.65 11.30
CA GLY A 170 -3.41 30.07 10.01
C GLY A 170 -2.19 29.27 9.53
N GLN A 171 -1.77 28.26 10.29
CA GLN A 171 -0.64 27.38 9.98
C GLN A 171 -1.14 26.04 9.43
N LEU A 172 -1.77 26.09 8.25
CA LEU A 172 -2.47 24.94 7.64
C LEU A 172 -1.57 23.77 7.24
N GLY A 173 -0.24 23.88 7.32
CA GLY A 173 0.70 22.79 7.04
C GLY A 173 0.37 22.06 5.74
N ILE A 174 0.14 20.75 5.83
CA ILE A 174 -0.22 19.89 4.67
C ILE A 174 -1.58 20.22 4.03
N PHE A 175 -2.41 21.03 4.67
CA PHE A 175 -3.71 21.49 4.16
C PHE A 175 -3.64 22.90 3.54
N ALA A 176 -2.47 23.54 3.52
CA ALA A 176 -2.29 24.84 2.88
C ALA A 176 -2.38 24.74 1.35
N ASN A 177 -3.00 25.74 0.70
CA ASN A 177 -3.09 25.86 -0.77
C ASN A 177 -3.61 24.60 -1.49
N ALA A 178 -4.42 23.79 -0.81
CA ALA A 178 -5.09 22.64 -1.40
C ALA A 178 -6.42 23.04 -2.06
N TYR A 179 -7.12 22.07 -2.64
CA TYR A 179 -8.28 22.29 -3.52
C TYR A 179 -9.61 22.48 -2.77
N TRP A 180 -9.60 22.88 -1.49
CA TRP A 180 -10.81 22.98 -0.66
C TRP A 180 -11.91 23.84 -1.31
N GLY A 181 -13.16 23.39 -1.24
CA GLY A 181 -14.30 24.03 -1.91
C GLY A 181 -14.39 23.81 -3.42
N HIS A 182 -13.45 23.07 -4.03
CA HIS A 182 -13.54 22.72 -5.44
C HIS A 182 -14.86 21.98 -5.74
N PRO A 183 -15.57 22.29 -6.84
CA PRO A 183 -16.87 21.69 -7.17
C PRO A 183 -16.81 20.18 -7.40
N GLY A 184 -15.60 19.62 -7.53
CA GLY A 184 -15.34 18.18 -7.56
C GLY A 184 -15.68 17.47 -6.25
N TYR A 185 -15.57 18.13 -5.08
CA TYR A 185 -15.95 17.51 -3.81
C TYR A 185 -17.48 17.38 -3.70
N LYS A 186 -17.95 16.19 -3.35
CA LYS A 186 -19.38 15.84 -3.26
C LYS A 186 -19.83 15.38 -1.88
N LEU A 187 -18.90 15.10 -0.96
CA LEU A 187 -19.26 14.63 0.38
C LEU A 187 -19.95 15.74 1.20
N PRO A 188 -21.03 15.41 1.95
CA PRO A 188 -21.59 16.32 2.93
C PRO A 188 -20.60 16.56 4.08
N PRO A 189 -20.73 17.68 4.83
CA PRO A 189 -19.87 17.98 5.97
C PRO A 189 -19.69 16.82 6.95
N GLU A 190 -20.76 16.09 7.28
CA GLU A 190 -20.76 14.95 8.20
C GLU A 190 -19.87 13.81 7.70
N ALA A 191 -19.96 13.47 6.41
CA ALA A 191 -19.10 12.44 5.81
C ALA A 191 -17.64 12.90 5.77
N ASN A 192 -17.38 14.20 5.49
CA ASN A 192 -16.03 14.74 5.55
C ASN A 192 -15.45 14.63 6.96
N LEU A 193 -16.20 15.02 8.01
CA LEU A 193 -15.74 14.94 9.39
C LEU A 193 -15.47 13.49 9.83
N MET A 194 -16.32 12.56 9.42
CA MET A 194 -16.12 11.13 9.66
C MET A 194 -14.79 10.63 9.08
N VAL A 195 -14.56 10.86 7.78
CA VAL A 195 -13.33 10.39 7.12
C VAL A 195 -12.09 11.14 7.62
N VAL A 196 -12.19 12.42 7.98
CA VAL A 196 -11.09 13.15 8.63
C VAL A 196 -10.74 12.55 10.00
N ALA A 197 -11.73 12.10 10.77
CA ALA A 197 -11.48 11.41 12.03
C ALA A 197 -10.76 10.07 11.78
N HIS A 198 -11.22 9.30 10.79
CA HIS A 198 -10.63 8.03 10.40
C HIS A 198 -9.22 8.18 9.80
N TYR A 199 -8.94 9.26 9.08
CA TYR A 199 -7.60 9.64 8.63
C TYR A 199 -6.63 9.77 9.81
N LEU A 200 -7.05 10.46 10.88
CA LEU A 200 -6.22 10.61 12.09
C LEU A 200 -6.07 9.30 12.86
N ASP A 201 -7.11 8.48 12.90
CA ASP A 201 -7.05 7.14 13.50
C ASP A 201 -6.12 6.21 12.71
N ALA A 202 -6.15 6.24 11.38
CA ALA A 202 -5.26 5.48 10.51
C ALA A 202 -3.79 5.87 10.76
N LEU A 203 -3.49 7.16 10.91
CA LEU A 203 -2.14 7.65 11.24
C LEU A 203 -1.63 7.11 12.58
N ALA A 204 -2.53 6.92 13.54
CA ALA A 204 -2.20 6.33 14.83
C ALA A 204 -2.11 4.80 14.77
N TRP A 205 -3.00 4.15 14.02
CA TRP A 205 -3.10 2.70 13.85
C TRP A 205 -1.86 2.13 13.15
N GLN A 206 -1.39 2.79 12.10
CA GLN A 206 -0.32 2.28 11.22
C GLN A 206 0.99 1.97 11.98
N ARG A 207 1.37 2.78 12.99
CA ARG A 207 2.60 2.56 13.77
C ARG A 207 2.53 1.30 14.62
N ASP A 208 1.33 0.88 15.02
CA ASP A 208 1.17 -0.28 15.90
C ASP A 208 1.20 -1.56 15.09
N VAL A 209 0.63 -1.56 13.89
CA VAL A 209 0.50 -2.77 13.09
C VAL A 209 1.81 -3.15 12.39
N VAL A 210 2.73 -2.22 12.19
CA VAL A 210 4.08 -2.53 11.68
C VAL A 210 4.94 -3.33 12.68
N LYS A 211 4.48 -3.51 13.93
CA LYS A 211 5.16 -4.37 14.93
C LYS A 211 5.30 -5.82 14.45
N LEU A 212 4.42 -6.30 13.57
CA LEU A 212 4.58 -7.63 12.95
C LEU A 212 5.91 -7.73 12.19
N HIS A 213 6.26 -6.73 11.38
CA HIS A 213 7.57 -6.69 10.70
C HIS A 213 8.71 -6.53 11.69
N ALA A 214 8.52 -5.78 12.78
CA ALA A 214 9.54 -5.64 13.81
C ALA A 214 9.83 -6.97 14.53
N ILE A 215 8.82 -7.82 14.74
CA ILE A 215 8.98 -9.12 15.39
C ILE A 215 9.72 -10.12 14.48
N PHE A 216 9.33 -10.23 13.21
CA PHE A 216 9.93 -11.21 12.29
C PHE A 216 11.21 -10.71 11.62
N GLY A 217 11.32 -9.41 11.37
CA GLY A 217 12.41 -8.79 10.63
C GLY A 217 13.22 -7.76 11.43
N GLY A 218 12.94 -7.56 12.71
CA GLY A 218 13.69 -6.66 13.61
C GLY A 218 13.33 -5.18 13.52
N LYS A 219 12.76 -4.70 12.40
CA LYS A 219 12.33 -3.29 12.24
C LYS A 219 11.31 -3.08 11.12
N ASN A 220 10.69 -1.91 11.12
CA ASN A 220 9.96 -1.32 10.00
C ASN A 220 10.16 0.20 10.02
N PRO A 221 10.45 0.86 8.88
CA PRO A 221 10.69 0.29 7.55
C PRO A 221 11.96 -0.57 7.45
N HIS A 222 12.08 -1.29 6.33
CA HIS A 222 13.18 -2.16 5.92
C HIS A 222 13.50 -3.31 6.90
N PRO A 223 12.56 -4.25 7.12
CA PRO A 223 12.84 -5.47 7.89
C PRO A 223 13.98 -6.30 7.30
N ASN A 224 14.66 -7.10 8.12
CA ASN A 224 15.76 -7.94 7.67
C ASN A 224 15.28 -9.28 7.11
N PHE A 225 16.00 -9.81 6.13
CA PHE A 225 15.78 -11.14 5.55
C PHE A 225 17.06 -11.98 5.56
N VAL A 226 16.94 -13.24 5.16
CA VAL A 226 18.07 -14.13 4.89
C VAL A 226 17.69 -15.09 3.77
N VAL A 227 18.64 -15.36 2.87
CA VAL A 227 18.51 -16.41 1.86
C VAL A 227 18.46 -17.78 2.55
N GLY A 228 17.47 -18.60 2.22
CA GLY A 228 17.22 -19.91 2.83
C GLY A 228 16.19 -19.91 3.97
N GLY A 229 15.63 -18.76 4.34
CA GLY A 229 14.56 -18.72 5.34
C GLY A 229 14.23 -17.35 5.90
N VAL A 230 14.16 -17.25 7.23
CA VAL A 230 13.92 -16.00 7.97
C VAL A 230 14.88 -15.87 9.15
N PRO A 231 15.30 -14.65 9.52
CA PRO A 231 16.26 -14.46 10.62
C PRO A 231 15.64 -14.68 12.00
N SER A 232 14.30 -14.67 12.12
CA SER A 232 13.58 -14.87 13.38
C SER A 232 13.48 -16.36 13.75
N ALA A 233 14.52 -16.89 14.40
CA ALA A 233 14.47 -18.24 14.98
C ALA A 233 13.34 -18.35 16.04
N ILE A 234 12.69 -19.51 16.13
CA ILE A 234 11.56 -19.75 17.03
C ILE A 234 11.99 -20.68 18.17
N SER A 235 11.64 -20.33 19.40
CA SER A 235 11.76 -21.20 20.57
C SER A 235 10.53 -21.03 21.48
N VAL A 236 9.68 -22.06 21.51
CA VAL A 236 8.45 -22.07 22.34
C VAL A 236 8.66 -22.66 23.74
N HIS A 237 9.85 -23.18 24.03
CA HIS A 237 10.20 -23.73 25.34
C HIS A 237 10.81 -22.64 26.23
N THR A 238 10.18 -22.41 27.40
CA THR A 238 10.52 -21.35 28.37
C THR A 238 11.69 -21.71 29.29
N SER A 239 12.21 -22.95 29.22
CA SER A 239 13.24 -23.47 30.09
C SER A 239 14.62 -23.39 29.42
N GLY A 240 15.18 -22.19 29.30
CA GLY A 240 16.56 -22.04 28.85
C GLY A 240 17.04 -20.60 28.91
N GLY A 241 17.94 -20.29 29.85
CA GLY A 241 18.83 -19.14 29.68
C GLY A 241 19.72 -19.34 28.45
N GLY A 242 20.14 -18.26 27.79
CA GLY A 242 20.96 -18.31 26.57
C GLY A 242 20.18 -17.97 25.29
N GLN A 243 20.50 -18.62 24.16
CA GLN A 243 19.93 -18.31 22.83
C GLN A 243 18.40 -18.41 22.74
N SER A 244 17.75 -19.22 23.60
CA SER A 244 16.28 -19.32 23.68
C SER A 244 15.62 -18.05 24.22
N ALA A 245 16.35 -17.21 24.96
CA ALA A 245 15.83 -15.95 25.48
C ALA A 245 15.68 -14.86 24.40
N THR A 246 16.40 -14.98 23.28
CA THR A 246 16.37 -14.02 22.16
C THR A 246 15.55 -14.49 20.97
N ALA A 247 15.04 -15.73 21.01
CA ALA A 247 14.22 -16.30 19.95
C ALA A 247 12.75 -15.86 20.05
N LEU A 248 12.03 -15.91 18.93
CA LEU A 248 10.60 -15.69 18.88
C LEU A 248 9.89 -16.76 19.72
N ASN A 249 9.19 -16.31 20.77
CA ASN A 249 8.47 -17.15 21.71
C ASN A 249 6.95 -16.88 21.64
N MET A 250 6.20 -17.51 22.54
CA MET A 250 4.74 -17.37 22.60
C MET A 250 4.25 -15.93 22.83
N VAL A 251 5.01 -15.09 23.55
CA VAL A 251 4.64 -13.67 23.76
C VAL A 251 4.76 -12.88 22.46
N GLY A 252 5.82 -13.13 21.70
CA GLY A 252 5.99 -12.52 20.37
C GLY A 252 4.91 -12.98 19.40
N LEU A 253 4.58 -14.28 19.38
CA LEU A 253 3.50 -14.82 18.54
C LEU A 253 2.12 -14.27 18.94
N GLN A 254 1.84 -14.12 20.24
CA GLN A 254 0.61 -13.47 20.71
C GLN A 254 0.53 -12.00 20.26
N THR A 255 1.67 -11.30 20.25
CA THR A 255 1.74 -9.91 19.75
C THR A 255 1.43 -9.86 18.25
N VAL A 256 1.97 -10.78 17.47
CA VAL A 256 1.64 -10.93 16.04
C VAL A 256 0.15 -11.17 15.83
N GLN A 257 -0.44 -12.10 16.59
CA GLN A 257 -1.88 -12.38 16.52
C GLN A 257 -2.72 -11.12 16.83
N ASN A 258 -2.37 -10.38 17.88
CA ASN A 258 -3.07 -9.15 18.26
C ASN A 258 -2.96 -8.08 17.16
N VAL A 259 -1.80 -7.97 16.51
CA VAL A 259 -1.60 -7.07 15.36
C VAL A 259 -2.51 -7.47 14.19
N ILE A 260 -2.58 -8.76 13.85
CA ILE A 260 -3.44 -9.26 12.77
C ILE A 260 -4.92 -8.97 13.07
N THR A 261 -5.37 -9.19 14.30
CA THR A 261 -6.74 -8.84 14.72
C THR A 261 -6.99 -7.34 14.54
N LYS A 262 -6.08 -6.48 15.02
CA LYS A 262 -6.19 -5.02 14.88
C LYS A 262 -6.18 -4.56 13.42
N MET A 263 -5.43 -5.24 12.55
CA MET A 263 -5.44 -4.97 11.11
C MET A 263 -6.82 -5.28 10.52
N ARG A 264 -7.35 -6.48 10.78
CA ARG A 264 -8.66 -6.92 10.28
C ARG A 264 -9.79 -6.01 10.78
N GLU A 265 -9.82 -5.71 12.07
CA GLU A 265 -10.82 -4.81 12.66
C GLU A 265 -10.83 -3.45 11.99
N PHE A 266 -9.65 -2.85 11.75
CA PHE A 266 -9.57 -1.54 11.10
C PHE A 266 -9.98 -1.58 9.62
N VAL A 267 -9.61 -2.65 8.91
CA VAL A 267 -10.03 -2.85 7.52
C VAL A 267 -11.55 -2.99 7.43
N ASP A 268 -12.11 -3.93 8.21
CA ASP A 268 -13.52 -4.31 8.15
C ASP A 268 -14.45 -3.21 8.69
N GLN A 269 -14.00 -2.46 9.70
CA GLN A 269 -14.84 -1.47 10.39
C GLN A 269 -14.54 -0.02 9.99
N VAL A 270 -13.45 0.27 9.30
CA VAL A 270 -13.08 1.66 8.96
C VAL A 270 -12.77 1.81 7.48
N TYR A 271 -11.72 1.14 6.97
CA TYR A 271 -11.29 1.31 5.58
C TYR A 271 -12.35 0.92 4.54
N VAL A 272 -12.93 -0.29 4.66
CA VAL A 272 -13.94 -0.76 3.70
C VAL A 272 -15.23 0.07 3.78
N PRO A 273 -15.82 0.33 4.97
CA PRO A 273 -17.00 1.19 5.09
C PRO A 273 -16.79 2.60 4.53
N ASP A 274 -15.65 3.24 4.81
CA ASP A 274 -15.34 4.57 4.26
C ASP A 274 -15.21 4.54 2.75
N THR A 275 -14.53 3.53 2.19
CA THR A 275 -14.39 3.37 0.74
C THR A 275 -15.76 3.27 0.07
N LEU A 276 -16.66 2.43 0.61
CA LEU A 276 -18.01 2.26 0.09
C LEU A 276 -18.86 3.52 0.25
N ALA A 277 -18.77 4.21 1.39
CA ALA A 277 -19.47 5.45 1.65
C ALA A 277 -19.04 6.53 0.65
N ILE A 278 -17.74 6.75 0.49
CA ILE A 278 -17.17 7.71 -0.48
C ILE A 278 -17.63 7.36 -1.89
N ALA A 279 -17.46 6.10 -2.32
CA ALA A 279 -17.88 5.66 -3.66
C ALA A 279 -19.38 5.94 -3.93
N GLY A 280 -20.23 5.86 -2.89
CA GLY A 280 -21.65 6.18 -2.97
C GLY A 280 -21.94 7.63 -3.41
N PHE A 281 -21.07 8.59 -3.09
CA PHE A 281 -21.19 10.00 -3.49
C PHE A 281 -20.51 10.33 -4.83
N TYR A 282 -19.62 9.46 -5.31
CA TYR A 282 -18.80 9.68 -6.51
C TYR A 282 -19.08 8.64 -7.61
N LYS A 283 -20.34 8.19 -7.76
CA LYS A 283 -20.71 7.14 -8.73
C LYS A 283 -20.33 7.48 -10.17
N ASP A 284 -20.29 8.75 -10.53
CA ASP A 284 -19.90 9.20 -11.87
C ASP A 284 -18.41 8.98 -12.16
N TRP A 285 -17.57 8.81 -11.13
CA TRP A 285 -16.16 8.44 -11.32
C TRP A 285 -15.99 6.99 -11.77
N GLY A 286 -17.00 6.12 -11.62
CA GLY A 286 -16.97 4.75 -12.12
C GLY A 286 -16.87 4.64 -13.65
N SER A 287 -17.12 5.72 -14.40
CA SER A 287 -16.96 5.78 -15.85
C SER A 287 -15.68 6.49 -16.31
N ARG A 288 -14.80 6.87 -15.37
CA ARG A 288 -13.58 7.63 -15.65
C ARG A 288 -12.34 6.78 -15.36
N GLY A 289 -11.29 6.93 -16.17
CA GLY A 289 -10.01 6.26 -15.93
C GLY A 289 -10.00 4.75 -16.23
N GLU A 290 -10.82 4.29 -17.17
CA GLU A 290 -10.98 2.86 -17.51
C GLU A 290 -9.71 2.12 -17.97
N GLY A 291 -8.66 2.85 -18.38
CA GLY A 291 -7.39 2.28 -18.83
C GLY A 291 -7.50 1.46 -20.13
N LEU A 292 -6.40 0.78 -20.46
CA LEU A 292 -6.25 0.03 -21.72
C LEU A 292 -7.02 -1.30 -21.75
N GLY A 293 -7.50 -1.78 -20.59
CA GLY A 293 -8.20 -3.05 -20.51
C GLY A 293 -7.31 -4.29 -20.57
N ASN A 294 -6.00 -4.12 -20.35
CA ASN A 294 -5.04 -5.21 -20.18
C ASN A 294 -4.65 -5.30 -18.70
N PHE A 295 -4.57 -6.52 -18.16
CA PHE A 295 -4.27 -6.78 -16.75
C PHE A 295 -3.23 -7.88 -16.62
N LEU A 296 -2.34 -7.77 -15.63
CA LEU A 296 -1.26 -8.72 -15.35
C LEU A 296 -1.17 -8.93 -13.83
N SER A 297 -1.07 -10.19 -13.42
CA SER A 297 -0.70 -10.58 -12.05
C SER A 297 0.29 -11.73 -12.13
N PHE A 298 1.45 -11.60 -11.47
CA PHE A 298 2.38 -12.73 -11.30
C PHE A 298 1.93 -13.71 -10.20
N GLY A 299 0.91 -13.32 -9.42
CA GLY A 299 0.44 -14.03 -8.24
C GLY A 299 1.43 -13.99 -7.07
N ASP A 300 0.95 -14.32 -5.87
CA ASP A 300 1.75 -14.35 -4.65
C ASP A 300 1.02 -15.14 -3.53
N LEU A 301 1.61 -15.15 -2.33
CA LEU A 301 1.14 -15.87 -1.14
C LEU A 301 1.05 -17.38 -1.39
N PRO A 302 2.17 -18.06 -1.68
CA PRO A 302 2.19 -19.51 -1.88
C PRO A 302 1.76 -20.28 -0.63
N SER A 303 0.85 -21.24 -0.80
CA SER A 303 0.40 -22.11 0.30
C SER A 303 1.26 -23.37 0.49
N LYS A 304 2.04 -23.77 -0.53
CA LYS A 304 2.95 -24.94 -0.48
C LYS A 304 4.43 -24.56 -0.62
N GLY A 305 4.73 -23.55 -1.43
CA GLY A 305 6.08 -23.00 -1.64
C GLY A 305 6.08 -22.10 -2.88
N PHE A 306 7.00 -21.14 -2.96
CA PHE A 306 6.96 -20.16 -4.06
C PHE A 306 7.31 -20.76 -5.45
N TRP A 307 7.87 -21.96 -5.51
CA TRP A 307 8.06 -22.70 -6.78
C TRP A 307 6.80 -23.44 -7.26
N ASP A 308 5.71 -23.41 -6.50
CA ASP A 308 4.42 -23.99 -6.88
C ASP A 308 3.38 -22.87 -7.10
N PRO A 309 3.29 -22.32 -8.31
CA PRO A 309 2.40 -21.20 -8.62
C PRO A 309 0.92 -21.56 -8.54
N ASP A 310 0.56 -22.84 -8.68
CA ASP A 310 -0.81 -23.30 -8.50
C ASP A 310 -1.24 -23.23 -7.02
N SER A 311 -0.27 -23.14 -6.11
CA SER A 311 -0.50 -22.98 -4.68
C SER A 311 -0.72 -21.52 -4.24
N TYR A 312 -0.60 -20.56 -5.14
CA TYR A 312 -0.68 -19.13 -4.82
C TYR A 312 -2.12 -18.73 -4.45
N LEU A 313 -2.27 -18.01 -3.33
CA LEU A 313 -3.58 -17.48 -2.92
C LEU A 313 -4.01 -16.28 -3.76
N ILE A 314 -3.04 -15.50 -4.27
CA ILE A 314 -3.30 -14.46 -5.28
C ILE A 314 -3.04 -15.08 -6.66
N PRO A 315 -4.06 -15.18 -7.54
CA PRO A 315 -3.91 -15.81 -8.84
C PRO A 315 -2.92 -15.09 -9.76
N ARG A 316 -2.33 -15.86 -10.66
CA ARG A 316 -1.46 -15.38 -11.75
C ARG A 316 -2.17 -15.44 -13.09
N GLY A 317 -1.82 -14.53 -14.01
CA GLY A 317 -2.28 -14.56 -15.39
C GLY A 317 -2.30 -13.19 -16.05
N VAL A 318 -2.53 -13.20 -17.37
CA VAL A 318 -2.70 -12.00 -18.20
C VAL A 318 -4.07 -12.00 -18.84
N ILE A 319 -4.73 -10.85 -18.80
CA ILE A 319 -5.95 -10.56 -19.54
C ILE A 319 -5.60 -9.50 -20.58
N LEU A 320 -5.97 -9.75 -21.84
CA LEU A 320 -5.72 -8.85 -22.96
C LEU A 320 -7.03 -8.41 -23.60
N ASN A 321 -7.08 -7.15 -24.04
CA ASN A 321 -8.21 -6.56 -24.77
C ASN A 321 -9.56 -6.70 -24.04
N ARG A 322 -9.54 -6.71 -22.70
CA ARG A 322 -10.72 -6.95 -21.83
C ARG A 322 -11.41 -8.30 -22.04
N ASP A 323 -10.75 -9.27 -22.68
CA ASP A 323 -11.32 -10.62 -22.81
C ASP A 323 -11.25 -11.38 -21.49
N LEU A 324 -12.32 -11.28 -20.70
CA LEU A 324 -12.42 -11.99 -19.42
C LEU A 324 -12.65 -13.50 -19.57
N SER A 325 -12.90 -14.00 -20.79
CA SER A 325 -13.06 -15.44 -21.05
C SER A 325 -11.75 -16.19 -21.17
N THR A 326 -10.65 -15.45 -21.41
CA THR A 326 -9.31 -16.00 -21.61
C THR A 326 -8.34 -15.44 -20.57
N ILE A 327 -7.72 -16.33 -19.79
CA ILE A 327 -6.61 -15.99 -18.91
C ILE A 327 -5.36 -16.62 -19.51
N HIS A 328 -4.46 -15.80 -20.03
CA HIS A 328 -3.20 -16.29 -20.57
C HIS A 328 -2.23 -16.64 -19.43
N PRO A 329 -1.50 -17.77 -19.54
CA PRO A 329 -0.44 -18.08 -18.59
C PRO A 329 0.71 -17.08 -18.74
N ILE A 330 1.62 -17.13 -17.78
CA ILE A 330 2.85 -16.31 -17.77
C ILE A 330 4.03 -17.28 -17.76
N ASP A 331 5.03 -17.07 -18.58
CA ASP A 331 6.31 -17.76 -18.53
C ASP A 331 7.43 -16.74 -18.37
N LEU A 332 8.04 -16.71 -17.17
CA LEU A 332 9.13 -15.78 -16.87
C LEU A 332 10.46 -16.22 -17.47
N ASP A 333 10.58 -17.46 -17.95
CA ASP A 333 11.77 -17.97 -18.65
C ASP A 333 11.68 -17.72 -20.17
N ALA A 334 10.53 -17.27 -20.68
CA ALA A 334 10.33 -16.97 -22.10
C ALA A 334 10.78 -15.54 -22.46
N ASP A 335 11.88 -15.43 -23.21
CA ASP A 335 12.48 -14.14 -23.65
C ASP A 335 11.54 -13.22 -24.46
N ASN A 336 10.45 -13.77 -25.00
CA ASN A 336 9.48 -13.06 -25.82
C ASN A 336 8.21 -12.64 -25.06
N GLU A 337 8.12 -12.87 -23.74
CA GLU A 337 6.96 -12.47 -22.93
C GLU A 337 7.15 -11.11 -22.23
N ILE A 338 8.04 -11.02 -21.24
CA ILE A 338 8.25 -9.78 -20.46
C ILE A 338 9.46 -9.02 -21.00
N GLN A 339 9.20 -7.89 -21.68
CA GLN A 339 10.23 -7.08 -22.33
C GLN A 339 10.15 -5.61 -21.91
N GLU A 340 11.32 -4.96 -21.80
CA GLU A 340 11.44 -3.54 -21.48
C GLU A 340 12.06 -2.78 -22.65
N PHE A 341 11.46 -1.64 -23.02
CA PHE A 341 11.93 -0.79 -24.12
C PHE A 341 12.36 0.58 -23.58
N VAL A 342 13.43 1.13 -24.17
CA VAL A 342 14.00 2.43 -23.77
C VAL A 342 13.90 3.49 -24.88
N SER A 343 13.05 3.28 -25.89
CA SER A 343 12.88 4.24 -27.01
C SER A 343 12.38 5.62 -26.56
N HIS A 344 11.71 5.68 -25.40
CA HIS A 344 11.20 6.90 -24.78
C HIS A 344 11.62 7.02 -23.31
N SER A 345 12.79 6.47 -22.97
CA SER A 345 13.37 6.49 -21.62
C SER A 345 14.83 6.97 -21.70
N TRP A 346 15.38 7.53 -20.62
CA TRP A 346 16.78 7.98 -20.56
C TRP A 346 17.72 6.91 -20.04
#